data_AF-A0A7S7TX55-F1
#
_entry.id   AF-A0A7S7TX55-F1
#
_cell.length_a   1.000
_cell.length_b   1.000
_cell.length_c   1.000
_cell.angle_alpha   90.00
_cell.angle_beta   90.00
_cell.angle_gamma   90.00
#
_symmetry.space_group_name_H-M   'P 1'
#
loop_
_entity.id
_entity.type
_entity.pdbx_description
1 polymer ?
#
loop_
_entity_poly.entity_id
_entity_poly.type
_entity_poly.pdbx_seq_one_letter_code
_entity_poly.pdbx_strand_id
1 'polypeptide(L)' 'MVHQVLDRETQGRVQMSADRIEYQGHQLTIVEQRGGGYLVEIVPLAGGPLIRTQTYPSTQEAIARAKSTIETHPAR' A
#
# COMPACT_ATOMS: atom_id res chain seq x y z
N MET A 1 -21.54 4.34 36.85
CA MET A 1 -20.16 3.94 37.21
C MET A 1 -19.96 2.52 36.74
N VAL A 2 -18.92 2.32 35.91
CA VAL A 2 -18.14 1.09 35.66
C VAL A 2 -18.90 -0.13 35.07
N HIS A 3 -18.45 -0.90 34.08
CA HIS A 3 -17.13 -1.23 33.55
C HIS A 3 -17.21 -1.59 32.05
N GLN A 4 -16.11 -1.39 31.35
CA GLN A 4 -15.74 -2.06 30.09
C GLN A 4 -15.97 -3.57 30.17
N VAL A 5 -16.47 -4.17 29.08
CA VAL A 5 -16.11 -5.53 28.69
C VAL A 5 -15.72 -5.51 27.21
N LEU A 6 -14.48 -5.93 26.98
CA LEU A 6 -13.83 -6.13 25.70
C LEU A 6 -14.50 -7.32 24.98
N ASP A 7 -15.24 -7.06 23.91
CA ASP A 7 -15.49 -8.06 22.88
C ASP A 7 -14.34 -7.99 21.86
N ARG A 8 -13.23 -8.64 22.21
CA ARG A 8 -12.03 -8.80 21.37
C ARG A 8 -11.92 -10.22 20.86
N GLU A 9 -12.91 -10.78 20.16
CA GLU A 9 -12.71 -12.08 19.51
C GLU A 9 -13.33 -12.14 18.11
N THR A 10 -12.45 -12.45 17.15
CA THR A 10 -12.74 -13.03 15.81
C THR A 10 -12.82 -12.08 14.61
N GLN A 11 -11.68 -11.50 14.22
CA GLN A 11 -11.30 -11.48 12.79
C GLN A 11 -9.85 -11.92 12.61
N GLY A 12 -9.67 -13.25 12.56
CA GLY A 12 -8.49 -13.90 12.02
C GLY A 12 -8.37 -13.70 10.51
N ARG A 13 -8.11 -12.47 10.07
CA ARG A 13 -7.29 -12.24 8.88
C ARG A 13 -6.07 -11.49 9.35
N VAL A 14 -4.90 -11.96 8.95
CA VAL A 14 -3.74 -11.09 8.78
C VAL A 14 -4.14 -10.09 7.69
N GLN A 15 -4.98 -9.11 8.05
CA GLN A 15 -5.22 -7.91 7.30
C GLN A 15 -4.05 -7.03 7.68
N MET A 16 -2.87 -7.34 7.13
CA MET A 16 -1.86 -6.31 6.94
C MET A 16 -2.62 -5.21 6.20
N SER A 17 -2.89 -4.10 6.88
CA SER A 17 -3.58 -2.94 6.33
C SER A 17 -2.73 -2.43 5.18
N ALA A 18 -2.90 -3.03 4.01
CA ALA A 18 -2.30 -2.54 2.81
C ALA A 18 -3.10 -1.29 2.45
N ASP A 19 -2.61 -0.14 2.91
CA ASP A 19 -3.18 1.15 2.54
C ASP A 19 -3.22 1.20 1.00
N ARG A 20 -4.44 1.35 0.47
CA ARG A 20 -4.70 1.38 -0.97
C ARG A 20 -5.07 2.80 -1.35
N ILE A 21 -4.37 3.33 -2.34
CA ILE A 21 -4.51 4.72 -2.79
C ILE A 21 -4.66 4.71 -4.31
N GLU A 22 -5.68 5.38 -4.83
CA GLU A 22 -5.81 5.61 -6.28
C GLU A 22 -5.13 6.93 -6.66
N TYR A 23 -4.31 6.89 -7.71
CA TYR A 23 -3.55 8.04 -8.20
C TYR A 23 -3.35 7.99 -9.71
N GLN A 24 -3.83 9.02 -10.42
CA GLN A 24 -3.68 9.17 -11.88
C GLN A 24 -3.99 7.88 -12.69
N GLY A 25 -5.11 7.22 -12.40
CA GLY A 25 -5.49 5.99 -13.11
C GLY A 25 -4.69 4.74 -12.72
N HIS A 26 -3.94 4.80 -11.61
CA HIS A 26 -3.22 3.68 -11.04
C HIS A 26 -3.68 3.42 -9.61
N GLN A 27 -3.72 2.16 -9.22
CA GLN A 27 -3.93 1.74 -7.83
C GLN A 27 -2.59 1.45 -7.18
N LEU A 28 -2.25 2.20 -6.15
CA LEU A 28 -1.09 2.04 -5.30
C LEU A 28 -1.49 1.20 -4.09
N THR A 29 -0.81 0.08 -3.85
CA THR A 29 -1.01 -0.76 -2.68
C THR A 29 0.28 -0.78 -1.87
N ILE A 30 0.22 -0.30 -0.64
CA ILE A 30 1.38 -0.29 0.27
C ILE A 30 1.52 -1.67 0.90
N VAL A 31 2.71 -2.24 0.82
CA VAL A 31 3.01 -3.57 1.36
C VAL A 31 4.16 -3.47 2.35
N GLU A 32 3.84 -3.70 3.63
CA GLU A 32 4.84 -3.84 4.69
C GLU A 32 5.63 -5.15 4.52
N GLN A 33 6.95 -5.07 4.62
CA GLN A 33 7.83 -6.22 4.45
C GLN A 33 8.15 -6.89 5.79
N ARG A 34 8.19 -8.22 5.80
CA ARG A 34 8.66 -9.03 6.94
C ARG A 34 10.17 -8.86 7.10
N GLY A 35 10.58 -7.82 7.81
CA GLY A 35 11.97 -7.35 7.89
C GLY A 35 12.07 -5.84 8.09
N GLY A 36 10.95 -5.12 8.02
CA GLY A 36 10.88 -3.68 8.13
C GLY A 36 10.88 -3.02 6.75
N GLY A 37 10.24 -1.86 6.69
CA GLY A 37 10.09 -1.09 5.46
C GLY A 37 8.85 -1.45 4.65
N TYR A 38 8.64 -0.65 3.63
CA TYR A 38 7.41 -0.57 2.84
C TYR A 38 7.77 -0.49 1.37
N LEU A 39 7.11 -1.29 0.56
CA LEU A 39 7.11 -1.12 -0.89
C LEU A 39 5.72 -0.77 -1.36
N VAL A 40 5.60 -0.33 -2.60
CA VAL A 40 4.32 -0.02 -3.21
C VAL A 40 4.18 -0.81 -4.50
N GLU A 41 3.06 -1.50 -4.61
CA GLU A 41 2.59 -2.15 -5.82
C GLU A 41 1.68 -1.19 -6.58
N ILE A 42 2.07 -0.88 -7.82
CA ILE A 42 1.39 0.05 -8.72
C ILE A 42 0.68 -0.78 -9.79
N VAL A 43 -0.65 -0.78 -9.77
CA VAL A 43 -1.49 -1.48 -10.73
C VAL A 43 -2.15 -0.45 -11.66
N PRO A 44 -1.84 -0.43 -12.95
CA PRO A 44 -2.55 0.42 -13.91
C PRO A 44 -4.01 -0.02 -14.03
N LEU A 45 -4.97 0.90 -13.84
CA LEU A 45 -6.40 0.59 -13.97
C LEU A 45 -6.82 0.37 -15.43
N ALA A 46 -6.08 0.93 -16.38
CA ALA A 46 -6.29 0.73 -17.82
C ALA A 46 -5.87 -0.68 -18.31
N GLY A 47 -5.34 -1.52 -17.42
CA GLY A 47 -4.69 -2.77 -17.78
C GLY A 47 -3.22 -2.55 -18.12
N GLY A 48 -2.36 -3.43 -17.64
CA GLY A 48 -0.91 -3.30 -17.82
C GLY A 48 -0.13 -4.13 -16.81
N PRO A 49 1.20 -4.14 -16.92
CA PRO A 49 2.05 -4.85 -15.98
C PRO A 49 1.97 -4.18 -14.60
N LEU A 50 1.92 -5.02 -13.56
CA LEU A 50 2.12 -4.57 -12.18
C LEU A 50 3.57 -4.06 -12.05
N ILE A 51 3.72 -2.83 -11.55
CA ILE A 51 5.03 -2.25 -11.25
C ILE A 51 5.21 -2.29 -9.73
N ARG A 52 6.31 -2.86 -9.26
CA ARG A 52 6.61 -2.89 -7.83
C ARG A 52 7.81 -2.00 -7.55
N THR A 53 7.68 -1.09 -6.58
CA THR A 53 8.82 -0.31 -6.13
C THR A 53 9.74 -1.16 -5.24
N GLN A 54 10.96 -0.67 -5.03
CA GLN A 54 11.85 -1.22 -4.02
C GLN A 54 11.31 -0.97 -2.60
N THR A 55 11.86 -1.67 -1.61
CA THR A 55 11.54 -1.44 -0.20
C THR A 55 12.18 -0.14 0.28
N TYR A 56 11.39 0.69 0.95
CA TYR A 56 11.80 1.94 1.58
C TYR A 56 11.57 1.90 3.09
N PRO A 57 12.34 2.63 3.90
CA PRO A 57 12.19 2.63 5.36
C PRO A 57 10.86 3.23 5.86
N SER A 58 10.19 4.07 5.06
CA SER A 58 8.96 4.76 5.45
C SER A 58 7.87 4.69 4.38
N THR A 59 6.63 4.53 4.82
CA THR A 59 5.43 4.50 3.95
C THR A 59 5.31 5.74 3.08
N GLN A 60 5.57 6.93 3.65
CA GLN A 60 5.48 8.19 2.89
C GLN A 60 6.49 8.24 1.75
N GLU A 61 7.73 7.77 1.99
CA GLU A 61 8.76 7.71 0.96
C GLU A 61 8.38 6.70 -0.14
N ALA A 62 7.87 5.54 0.25
CA ALA A 62 7.42 4.52 -0.68
C ALA A 62 6.30 5.04 -1.60
N ILE A 63 5.33 5.76 -1.04
CA ILE A 63 4.25 6.41 -1.82
C ILE A 63 4.80 7.49 -2.74
N ALA A 64 5.66 8.38 -2.23
CA ALA A 64 6.23 9.47 -3.03
C ALA A 64 7.01 8.94 -4.24
N ARG A 65 7.80 7.87 -4.05
CA ARG A 65 8.54 7.20 -5.12
C ARG A 65 7.62 6.50 -6.11
N ALA A 66 6.53 5.90 -5.64
CA ALA A 66 5.54 5.29 -6.52
C ALA A 66 4.82 6.32 -7.39
N LYS A 67 4.41 7.46 -6.82
CA LYS A 67 3.82 8.58 -7.57
C LYS A 67 4.80 9.14 -8.61
N SER A 68 6.05 9.39 -8.20
CA SER A 68 7.10 9.85 -9.10
C SER A 68 7.37 8.87 -10.26
N THR A 69 7.24 7.56 -10.01
CA THR A 69 7.36 6.53 -11.04
C THR A 69 6.24 6.66 -12.08
N ILE A 70 5.00 6.88 -11.65
CA ILE A 70 3.84 7.12 -12.54
C ILE A 70 4.03 8.41 -13.34
N GLU A 71 4.51 9.48 -12.70
CA GLU A 71 4.74 10.77 -13.36
C GLU A 71 5.85 10.69 -14.42
N THR A 72 6.88 9.87 -14.19
CA THR A 72 8.00 9.69 -15.12
C THR A 72 7.66 8.72 -16.26
N HIS A 73 6.77 7.76 -16.02
CA HIS A 73 6.29 6.79 -17.00
C HIS A 73 4.77 6.82 -17.06
N PRO A 74 4.16 7.87 -17.65
CA PRO A 74 2.73 7.86 -17.88
C PRO A 74 2.42 6.66 -18.79
N ALA A 75 1.59 5.74 -18.31
CA ALA A 75 1.13 4.60 -19.09
C ALA A 75 0.64 5.11 -20.46
N ARG A 76 1.38 4.78 -21.51
CA ARG A 76 1.24 5.35 -22.85
C ARG A 76 0.24 4.56 -23.68
#